data_AF-A0A6N7PR86-F1
#
_entry.id   AF-A0A6N7PR86-F1
#
_cell.length_a   1.000
_cell.length_b   1.000
_cell.length_c   1.000
_cell.angle_alpha   90.00
_cell.angle_beta   90.00
_cell.angle_gamma   90.00
#
_symmetry.space_group_name_H-M   'P 1'
#
loop_
_entity.id
_entity.type
_entity.pdbx_description
1 polymer ?
#
loop_
_entity_poly.entity_id
_entity_poly.type
_entity_poly.pdbx_seq_one_letter_code
_entity_poly.pdbx_strand_id
1 'polypeptide(L)'
;MALARFVLALVLVLASGLAHADEHAGPPSRIDQAVRFAELVREGDRARAAGRTSAAVHAYSEALRIRDDPAIVGRLGLVAFEGGATGEAVSYLLRAIIDGHDVPHAERRKIVDAYERARPQVCRVDIALSHLGADVLIDGELEREASTAGEFYVFTSPGRHEVRASLAGFRDAIETIEAPKGGRVRVSLVLTPLPAPSSPPAPELPAASRPASSAPSPSSAPSSKPPPAPSSPKSAPSSKPRRWSPAFGATAIYGAVSPLPAFGFVASSEWPFGEVFSARLDIRGAKSARELEGSAIRGVIFGAWPALCATGGRFSGCLLGTTGVIEQSRGTVSIWRPYLGFGAGGQGRLVSIGPAEIRLAVDAAILLDDYPIRHGGDELWTGPQLLTNLSALVVFPRH
;
A
#
# COMPACT_ATOMS: atom_id res chain seq x y z
N MET A 1 -10.17 -8.51 -90.66
CA MET A 1 -11.63 -8.71 -90.79
C MET A 1 -11.93 -9.97 -89.98
N ALA A 2 -12.73 -9.95 -88.91
CA ALA A 2 -14.21 -9.95 -88.89
C ALA A 2 -14.77 -11.17 -89.65
N LEU A 3 -15.59 -12.08 -89.11
CA LEU A 3 -16.27 -12.25 -87.79
C LEU A 3 -16.00 -13.72 -87.28
N ALA A 4 -16.43 -14.28 -86.15
CA ALA A 4 -17.30 -13.95 -84.99
C ALA A 4 -16.69 -14.63 -83.71
N ARG A 5 -17.17 -14.57 -82.45
CA ARG A 5 -18.46 -14.22 -81.77
C ARG A 5 -19.63 -15.24 -81.86
N PHE A 6 -19.58 -16.38 -81.15
CA PHE A 6 -20.68 -16.93 -80.30
C PHE A 6 -20.36 -18.29 -79.58
N VAL A 7 -19.59 -18.29 -78.49
CA VAL A 7 -19.67 -19.33 -77.43
C VAL A 7 -19.48 -18.64 -76.07
N LEU A 8 -20.53 -17.98 -75.57
CA LEU A 8 -20.53 -17.27 -74.29
C LEU A 8 -21.25 -18.10 -73.21
N ALA A 9 -20.61 -19.17 -72.74
CA ALA A 9 -21.01 -19.88 -71.52
C ALA A 9 -19.88 -20.80 -71.00
N LEU A 10 -19.86 -21.04 -69.69
CA LEU A 10 -19.27 -22.21 -69.01
C LEU A 10 -17.73 -22.42 -69.01
N VAL A 11 -16.90 -21.42 -69.28
CA VAL A 11 -15.46 -21.46 -68.91
C VAL A 11 -15.05 -20.19 -68.15
N LEU A 12 -15.69 -19.97 -67.00
CA LEU A 12 -15.49 -18.79 -66.13
C LEU A 12 -15.18 -19.21 -64.68
N VAL A 13 -14.41 -20.31 -64.52
CA VAL A 13 -14.04 -20.90 -63.20
C VAL A 13 -12.56 -21.36 -63.18
N LEU A 14 -11.68 -20.71 -63.94
CA LEU A 14 -10.23 -20.95 -63.91
C LEU A 14 -9.39 -19.69 -63.64
N ALA A 15 -10.04 -18.61 -63.17
CA ALA A 15 -9.37 -17.56 -62.42
C ALA A 15 -9.23 -18.01 -60.95
N SER A 16 -8.51 -19.11 -60.72
CA SER A 16 -8.19 -19.62 -59.39
C SER A 16 -7.20 -18.68 -58.72
N GLY A 17 -7.71 -17.60 -58.12
CA GLY A 17 -6.89 -16.63 -57.42
C GLY A 17 -6.09 -17.32 -56.32
N LEU A 18 -4.77 -17.16 -56.34
CA LEU A 18 -3.91 -17.36 -55.18
C LEU A 18 -4.18 -16.23 -54.17
N ALA A 19 -5.40 -16.24 -53.63
CA ALA A 19 -5.72 -15.62 -52.37
C ALA A 19 -4.79 -16.26 -51.35
N HIS A 20 -3.69 -15.58 -51.08
CA HIS A 20 -2.93 -15.81 -49.87
C HIS A 20 -3.94 -15.50 -48.77
N ALA A 21 -4.39 -16.54 -48.07
CA ALA A 21 -5.02 -16.32 -46.80
C ALA A 21 -3.94 -15.63 -45.95
N ASP A 22 -4.16 -14.36 -45.61
CA ASP A 22 -3.47 -13.74 -44.48
C ASP A 22 -3.90 -14.57 -43.26
N GLU A 23 -3.14 -15.62 -42.99
CA GLU A 23 -3.26 -16.47 -41.82
C GLU A 23 -3.03 -15.55 -40.63
N HIS A 24 -4.14 -15.04 -40.09
CA HIS A 24 -4.15 -14.07 -38.99
C HIS A 24 -3.53 -14.78 -37.79
N ALA A 25 -2.21 -14.63 -37.67
CA ALA A 25 -1.42 -15.24 -36.62
C ALA A 25 -2.05 -14.86 -35.29
N GLY A 26 -2.63 -15.85 -34.61
CA GLY A 26 -3.22 -15.66 -33.30
C GLY A 26 -2.19 -15.07 -32.34
N PRO A 27 -2.62 -14.46 -31.22
CA PRO A 27 -1.68 -13.95 -30.21
C PRO A 27 -0.67 -15.07 -29.87
N PRO A 28 0.65 -14.80 -30.01
CA PRO A 28 1.66 -15.85 -30.06
C PRO A 28 1.60 -16.72 -28.82
N SER A 29 1.79 -18.04 -28.96
CA SER A 29 1.57 -18.95 -27.85
C SER A 29 2.59 -18.71 -26.73
N ARG A 30 2.29 -19.21 -25.52
CA ARG A 30 3.22 -19.13 -24.38
C ARG A 30 4.58 -19.79 -24.68
N ILE A 31 4.63 -20.75 -25.60
CA ILE A 31 5.86 -21.40 -26.05
C ILE A 31 6.65 -20.44 -26.95
N ASP A 32 5.99 -19.83 -27.95
CA ASP A 32 6.63 -18.88 -28.88
C ASP A 32 7.16 -17.64 -28.14
N GLN A 33 6.40 -17.14 -27.16
CA GLN A 33 6.83 -16.06 -26.28
C GLN A 33 8.07 -16.43 -25.47
N ALA A 34 8.13 -17.65 -24.90
CA ALA A 34 9.29 -18.13 -24.15
C ALA A 34 10.53 -18.32 -25.04
N VAL A 35 10.36 -18.79 -26.29
CA VAL A 35 11.44 -18.90 -27.28
C VAL A 35 11.96 -17.53 -27.68
N ARG A 36 11.07 -16.58 -28.05
CA ARG A 36 11.45 -15.20 -28.41
C ARG A 36 12.15 -14.49 -27.26
N PHE A 37 11.68 -14.66 -26.01
CA PHE A 37 12.38 -14.15 -24.82
C PHE A 37 13.81 -14.71 -24.72
N ALA A 38 13.98 -16.02 -24.85
CA ALA A 38 15.29 -16.67 -24.79
C ALA A 38 16.21 -16.32 -25.99
N GLU A 39 15.65 -15.90 -27.12
CA GLU A 39 16.41 -15.33 -28.26
C GLU A 39 16.91 -13.92 -27.97
N LEU A 40 16.03 -13.05 -27.49
CA LEU A 40 16.36 -11.66 -27.15
C LEU A 40 17.38 -11.57 -26.01
N VAL A 41 17.28 -12.42 -24.97
CA VAL A 41 18.30 -12.52 -23.92
C VAL A 41 19.65 -12.96 -24.50
N ARG A 42 19.68 -13.99 -25.36
CA ARG A 42 20.92 -14.43 -26.04
C ARG A 42 21.47 -13.39 -27.02
N GLU A 43 20.66 -12.51 -27.56
CA GLU A 43 21.12 -11.36 -28.35
C GLU A 43 21.71 -10.27 -27.45
N GLY A 44 21.04 -9.92 -26.35
CA GLY A 44 21.55 -8.96 -25.35
C GLY A 44 22.88 -9.39 -24.74
N ASP A 45 23.01 -10.67 -24.35
CA ASP A 45 24.25 -11.25 -23.84
C ASP A 45 25.39 -11.15 -24.87
N ARG A 46 25.13 -11.50 -26.14
CA ARG A 46 26.11 -11.40 -27.24
C ARG A 46 26.45 -9.95 -27.63
N ALA A 47 25.49 -9.03 -27.56
CA ALA A 47 25.70 -7.62 -27.83
C ALA A 47 26.57 -6.99 -26.74
N ARG A 48 26.28 -7.29 -25.47
CA ARG A 48 27.08 -6.85 -24.32
C ARG A 48 28.50 -7.41 -24.35
N ALA A 49 28.66 -8.71 -24.59
CA ALA A 49 29.98 -9.34 -24.72
C ALA A 49 30.83 -8.75 -25.87
N ALA A 50 30.19 -8.15 -26.87
CA ALA A 50 30.83 -7.45 -27.98
C ALA A 50 30.95 -5.92 -27.77
N GLY A 51 30.65 -5.39 -26.58
CA GLY A 51 30.69 -3.95 -26.28
C GLY A 51 29.64 -3.10 -27.01
N ARG A 52 28.62 -3.72 -27.62
CA ARG A 52 27.59 -3.04 -28.42
C ARG A 52 26.42 -2.59 -27.54
N THR A 53 26.68 -1.64 -26.64
CA THR A 53 25.76 -1.14 -25.61
C THR A 53 24.33 -0.93 -26.11
N SER A 54 24.11 -0.12 -27.15
CA SER A 54 22.76 0.21 -27.64
C SER A 54 21.98 -1.01 -28.15
N ALA A 55 22.66 -1.99 -28.76
CA ALA A 55 22.03 -3.24 -29.20
C ALA A 55 21.68 -4.15 -28.02
N ALA A 56 22.50 -4.15 -26.96
CA ALA A 56 22.21 -4.88 -25.72
C ALA A 56 21.04 -4.25 -24.95
N VAL A 57 20.99 -2.92 -24.82
CA VAL A 57 19.85 -2.18 -24.26
C VAL A 57 18.56 -2.52 -25.01
N HIS A 58 18.58 -2.45 -26.34
CA HIS A 58 17.42 -2.80 -27.17
C HIS A 58 16.95 -4.24 -26.94
N ALA A 59 17.86 -5.23 -27.01
CA ALA A 59 17.52 -6.64 -26.88
C ALA A 59 16.98 -7.00 -25.49
N TYR A 60 17.55 -6.47 -24.40
CA TYR A 60 17.01 -6.68 -23.05
C TYR A 60 15.68 -5.95 -22.85
N SER A 61 15.51 -4.74 -23.41
CA SER A 61 14.23 -4.00 -23.34
C SER A 61 13.11 -4.73 -24.08
N GLU A 62 13.40 -5.34 -25.23
CA GLU A 62 12.47 -6.22 -25.95
C GLU A 62 12.17 -7.51 -25.18
N ALA A 63 13.14 -8.11 -24.50
CA ALA A 63 12.90 -9.29 -23.64
C ALA A 63 11.95 -8.94 -22.48
N LEU A 64 12.18 -7.81 -21.80
CA LEU A 64 11.38 -7.35 -20.67
C LEU A 64 9.95 -6.92 -21.07
N ARG A 65 9.71 -6.59 -22.35
CA ARG A 65 8.35 -6.40 -22.90
C ARG A 65 7.56 -7.70 -23.04
N ILE A 66 8.22 -8.85 -23.08
CA ILE A 66 7.57 -10.17 -23.14
C ILE A 66 7.37 -10.74 -21.73
N ARG A 67 8.39 -10.63 -20.87
CA ARG A 67 8.36 -11.15 -19.50
C ARG A 67 9.25 -10.31 -18.59
N ASP A 68 8.70 -9.85 -17.47
CA ASP A 68 9.51 -9.24 -16.42
C ASP A 68 10.43 -10.27 -15.77
N ASP A 69 11.69 -9.89 -15.55
CA ASP A 69 12.76 -10.81 -15.12
C ASP A 69 13.87 -10.02 -14.42
N PRO A 70 13.99 -10.10 -13.08
CA PRO A 70 14.95 -9.30 -12.31
C PRO A 70 16.42 -9.51 -12.70
N ALA A 71 16.79 -10.69 -13.21
CA ALA A 71 18.15 -10.91 -13.71
C ALA A 71 18.41 -10.12 -14.99
N ILE A 72 17.43 -10.08 -15.90
CA ILE A 72 17.52 -9.30 -17.14
C ILE A 72 17.42 -7.79 -16.88
N VAL A 73 16.59 -7.35 -15.93
CA VAL A 73 16.60 -5.95 -15.43
C VAL A 73 17.99 -5.59 -14.90
N GLY A 74 18.61 -6.48 -14.13
CA GLY A 74 19.98 -6.30 -13.63
C GLY A 74 21.02 -6.20 -14.74
N ARG A 75 20.92 -7.03 -15.79
CA ARG A 75 21.80 -6.95 -16.98
C ARG A 75 21.60 -5.66 -17.77
N LEU A 76 20.36 -5.20 -17.93
CA LEU A 76 20.04 -3.92 -18.56
C LEU A 76 20.66 -2.76 -17.76
N GLY A 77 20.51 -2.74 -16.44
CA GLY A 77 21.13 -1.73 -15.57
C GLY A 77 22.66 -1.73 -15.63
N LEU A 78 23.29 -2.92 -15.72
CA LEU A 78 24.73 -3.03 -15.92
C LEU A 78 25.18 -2.45 -17.27
N VAL A 79 24.44 -2.72 -18.36
CA VAL A 79 24.74 -2.16 -19.69
C VAL A 79 24.49 -0.65 -19.75
N ALA A 80 23.41 -0.15 -19.13
CA ALA A 80 23.14 1.27 -19.02
C ALA A 80 24.29 2.00 -18.28
N PHE A 81 24.82 1.41 -17.21
CA PHE A 81 25.98 1.95 -16.50
C PHE A 81 27.27 1.90 -17.35
N GLU A 82 27.53 0.77 -18.03
CA GLU A 82 28.62 0.62 -19.01
C GLU A 82 28.51 1.62 -20.17
N GLY A 83 27.29 2.06 -20.50
CA GLY A 83 26.97 3.10 -21.50
C GLY A 83 26.96 4.55 -20.99
N GLY A 84 27.12 4.79 -19.69
CA GLY A 84 27.06 6.12 -19.08
C GLY A 84 25.65 6.65 -18.77
N ALA A 85 24.58 5.93 -19.14
CA ALA A 85 23.18 6.24 -18.84
C ALA A 85 22.86 6.00 -17.34
N THR A 86 23.49 6.80 -16.48
CA THR A 86 23.67 6.47 -15.07
C THR A 86 22.39 6.65 -14.24
N GLY A 87 21.45 7.52 -14.66
CA GLY A 87 20.13 7.65 -14.05
C GLY A 87 19.31 6.37 -14.18
N GLU A 88 18.98 6.01 -15.43
CA GLU A 88 18.35 4.72 -15.79
C GLU A 88 19.03 3.53 -15.11
N ALA A 89 20.38 3.48 -15.17
CA ALA A 89 21.15 2.39 -14.58
C ALA A 89 20.90 2.23 -13.09
N VAL A 90 20.84 3.32 -12.31
CA VAL A 90 20.55 3.23 -10.87
C VAL A 90 19.13 2.73 -10.62
N SER A 91 18.15 3.16 -11.41
CA SER A 91 16.77 2.65 -11.34
C SER A 91 16.70 1.14 -11.62
N TYR A 92 17.28 0.68 -12.73
CA TYR A 92 17.30 -0.75 -13.09
C TYR A 92 18.09 -1.60 -12.09
N LEU A 93 19.28 -1.16 -11.68
CA LEU A 93 20.11 -1.89 -10.71
C LEU A 93 19.42 -1.98 -9.34
N LEU A 94 18.77 -0.90 -8.88
CA LEU A 94 18.01 -0.91 -7.63
C LEU A 94 16.81 -1.87 -7.70
N ARG A 95 16.03 -1.82 -8.79
CA ARG A 95 14.90 -2.73 -8.99
C ARG A 95 15.36 -4.19 -9.01
N ALA A 96 16.46 -4.50 -9.70
CA ALA A 96 17.04 -5.85 -9.69
C ALA A 96 17.60 -6.30 -8.33
N ILE A 97 17.96 -5.38 -7.43
CA ILE A 97 18.36 -5.69 -6.04
C ILE A 97 17.13 -6.00 -5.16
N ILE A 98 16.02 -5.30 -5.39
CA ILE A 98 14.75 -5.45 -4.66
C ILE A 98 14.00 -6.70 -5.13
N ASP A 99 13.66 -6.78 -6.41
CA ASP A 99 12.84 -7.86 -6.98
C ASP A 99 13.64 -9.17 -7.09
N GLY A 100 14.97 -9.06 -7.29
CA GLY A 100 15.87 -10.16 -7.62
C GLY A 100 16.32 -11.02 -6.45
N HIS A 101 15.38 -11.72 -5.82
CA HIS A 101 15.65 -12.77 -4.84
C HIS A 101 16.28 -14.02 -5.49
N ASP A 102 15.75 -14.46 -6.62
CA ASP A 102 16.24 -15.64 -7.37
C ASP A 102 17.51 -15.37 -8.20
N VAL A 103 18.02 -14.13 -8.22
CA VAL A 103 19.18 -13.76 -9.05
C VAL A 103 20.44 -14.43 -8.49
N PRO A 104 21.16 -15.27 -9.28
CA PRO A 104 22.30 -16.04 -8.79
C PRO A 104 23.34 -15.16 -8.09
N HIS A 105 23.84 -15.58 -6.92
CA HIS A 105 24.74 -14.75 -6.07
C HIS A 105 25.92 -14.11 -6.81
N ALA A 106 26.49 -14.78 -7.82
CA ALA A 106 27.61 -14.25 -8.61
C ALA A 106 27.19 -13.13 -9.59
N GLU A 107 25.94 -13.09 -10.01
CA GLU A 107 25.32 -12.01 -10.79
C GLU A 107 24.81 -10.89 -9.87
N ARG A 108 24.12 -11.25 -8.77
CA ARG A 108 23.63 -10.29 -7.77
C ARG A 108 24.75 -9.43 -7.17
N ARG A 109 25.95 -9.99 -6.93
CA ARG A 109 27.14 -9.20 -6.53
C ARG A 109 27.47 -8.11 -7.56
N LYS A 110 27.58 -8.45 -8.85
CA LYS A 110 27.91 -7.48 -9.90
C LYS A 110 26.90 -6.33 -9.98
N ILE A 111 25.61 -6.63 -9.78
CA ILE A 111 24.52 -5.65 -9.76
C ILE A 111 24.69 -4.69 -8.57
N VAL A 112 24.95 -5.21 -7.36
CA VAL A 112 25.24 -4.40 -6.16
C VAL A 112 26.53 -3.57 -6.33
N ASP A 113 27.61 -4.18 -6.83
CA ASP A 113 28.90 -3.51 -7.07
C ASP A 113 28.76 -2.38 -8.10
N ALA A 114 27.84 -2.50 -9.07
CA ALA A 114 27.50 -1.42 -10.00
C ALA A 114 26.62 -0.35 -9.34
N TYR A 115 25.59 -0.74 -8.59
CA TYR A 115 24.70 0.19 -7.90
C TYR A 115 25.47 1.11 -6.94
N GLU A 116 26.36 0.58 -6.10
CA GLU A 116 27.15 1.40 -5.16
C GLU A 116 28.13 2.34 -5.87
N ARG A 117 28.55 2.05 -7.10
CA ARG A 117 29.36 2.95 -7.94
C ARG A 117 28.53 3.96 -8.73
N ALA A 118 27.29 3.64 -9.07
CA ALA A 118 26.39 4.48 -9.87
C ALA A 118 25.58 5.46 -9.00
N ARG A 119 25.03 4.99 -7.87
CA ARG A 119 24.21 5.75 -6.91
C ARG A 119 24.85 7.07 -6.40
N PRO A 120 26.17 7.19 -6.11
CA PRO A 120 26.77 8.47 -5.72
C PRO A 120 26.98 9.44 -6.89
N GLN A 121 26.60 9.08 -8.12
CA GLN A 121 26.76 9.91 -9.31
C GLN A 121 25.46 10.59 -9.78
N VAL A 122 24.31 10.17 -9.26
CA VAL A 122 22.96 10.65 -9.58
C VAL A 122 22.37 11.43 -8.40
N CYS A 123 21.31 12.20 -8.63
CA CYS A 123 20.47 12.73 -7.56
C CYS A 123 19.20 11.88 -7.42
N ARG A 124 18.75 11.62 -6.18
CA ARG A 124 17.39 11.09 -5.95
C ARG A 124 16.41 12.25 -5.84
N VAL A 125 15.41 12.30 -6.70
CA VAL A 125 14.33 13.29 -6.61
C VAL A 125 13.09 12.57 -6.08
N ASP A 126 12.67 12.92 -4.87
CA ASP A 126 11.42 12.46 -4.24
C ASP A 126 10.28 13.39 -4.70
N ILE A 127 9.28 12.91 -5.44
CA ILE A 127 8.21 13.72 -6.05
C ILE A 127 6.88 13.41 -5.37
N ALA A 128 6.23 14.45 -4.84
CA ALA A 128 4.89 14.39 -4.25
C ALA A 128 3.87 15.12 -5.12
N LEU A 129 2.75 14.46 -5.41
CA LEU A 129 1.65 14.96 -6.24
C LEU A 129 0.44 15.34 -5.38
N SER A 130 -0.12 16.51 -5.65
CA SER A 130 -1.39 16.96 -5.06
C SER A 130 -2.61 16.14 -5.49
N HIS A 131 -2.57 15.52 -6.68
CA HIS A 131 -3.67 14.76 -7.28
C HIS A 131 -3.12 13.49 -7.94
N LEU A 132 -3.83 12.37 -7.78
CA LEU A 132 -3.50 11.09 -8.41
C LEU A 132 -3.90 11.08 -9.89
N GLY A 133 -3.21 10.27 -10.69
CA GLY A 133 -3.50 10.12 -12.13
C GLY A 133 -3.00 11.29 -13.00
N ALA A 134 -2.18 12.18 -12.44
CA ALA A 134 -1.46 13.19 -13.22
C ALA A 134 -0.25 12.55 -13.92
N ASP A 135 -0.02 12.94 -15.17
CA ASP A 135 1.16 12.55 -15.92
C ASP A 135 2.32 13.48 -15.55
N VAL A 136 3.46 12.91 -15.16
CA VAL A 136 4.67 13.67 -14.82
C VAL A 136 5.72 13.49 -15.90
N LEU A 137 6.28 14.59 -16.35
CA LEU A 137 7.39 14.65 -17.28
C LEU A 137 8.62 15.24 -16.59
N ILE A 138 9.79 14.66 -16.85
CA ILE A 138 11.09 15.15 -16.37
C ILE A 138 11.96 15.41 -17.59
N ASP A 139 12.34 16.68 -17.79
CA ASP A 139 12.99 17.20 -19.00
C ASP A 139 12.28 16.87 -20.33
N GLY A 140 11.01 16.45 -20.25
CA GLY A 140 10.19 16.01 -21.39
C GLY A 140 9.95 14.50 -21.49
N GLU A 141 10.60 13.66 -20.68
CA GLU A 141 10.37 12.22 -20.65
C GLU A 141 9.27 11.84 -19.63
N LEU A 142 8.34 10.96 -20.02
CA LEU A 142 7.15 10.62 -19.23
C LEU A 142 7.43 9.52 -18.19
N GLU A 143 7.31 9.87 -16.92
CA GLU A 143 7.47 8.97 -15.78
C GLU A 143 6.20 8.14 -15.53
N ARG A 144 6.19 6.88 -15.99
CA ARG A 144 5.00 6.01 -15.97
C ARG A 144 4.51 5.60 -14.58
N GLU A 145 5.35 5.73 -13.54
CA GLU A 145 4.94 5.42 -12.17
C GLU A 145 4.03 6.52 -11.59
N ALA A 146 4.20 7.77 -12.04
CA ALA A 146 3.49 8.96 -11.55
C ALA A 146 1.96 8.84 -11.69
N SER A 147 1.48 8.32 -12.82
CA SER A 147 0.05 8.16 -13.10
C SER A 147 -0.63 7.16 -12.15
N THR A 148 0.12 6.45 -11.30
CA THR A 148 -0.40 5.49 -10.30
C THR A 148 -0.05 5.81 -8.84
N ALA A 149 0.94 6.67 -8.57
CA ALA A 149 1.45 6.94 -7.23
C ALA A 149 1.43 8.45 -6.87
N GLY A 150 0.85 8.78 -5.71
CA GLY A 150 0.81 10.17 -5.20
C GLY A 150 2.12 10.66 -4.59
N GLU A 151 3.04 9.75 -4.27
CA GLU A 151 4.42 10.06 -3.93
C GLU A 151 5.31 8.93 -4.48
N PHE A 152 6.33 9.29 -5.26
CA PHE A 152 7.27 8.37 -5.90
C PHE A 152 8.68 9.00 -5.93
N TYR A 153 9.66 8.31 -6.52
CA TYR A 153 11.02 8.85 -6.63
C TYR A 153 11.72 8.40 -7.90
N VAL A 154 12.64 9.23 -8.39
CA VAL A 154 13.42 9.00 -9.61
C VAL A 154 14.91 9.26 -9.37
N PHE A 155 15.76 8.87 -10.32
CA PHE A 155 17.20 9.13 -10.30
C PHE A 155 17.62 9.95 -11.52
N THR A 156 17.85 11.25 -11.33
CA THR A 156 18.33 12.15 -12.40
C THR A 156 19.86 12.22 -12.41
N SER A 157 20.42 12.72 -13.52
CA SER A 157 21.79 13.23 -13.53
C SER A 157 21.96 14.42 -12.55
N PRO A 158 23.19 14.88 -12.28
CA PRO A 158 23.42 16.13 -11.57
C PRO A 158 23.27 17.34 -12.50
N GLY A 159 22.60 18.39 -12.03
CA GLY A 159 22.40 19.64 -12.77
C GLY A 159 20.97 20.17 -12.68
N ARG A 160 20.59 21.04 -13.61
CA ARG A 160 19.25 21.64 -13.65
C ARG A 160 18.26 20.77 -14.43
N HIS A 161 17.11 20.49 -13.83
CA HIS A 161 16.00 19.74 -14.44
C HIS A 161 14.67 20.51 -14.39
N GLU A 162 13.79 20.29 -15.36
CA GLU A 162 12.37 20.68 -15.30
C GLU A 162 11.52 19.47 -14.93
N VAL A 163 10.68 19.61 -13.89
CA VAL A 163 9.68 18.61 -13.51
C VAL A 163 8.29 19.21 -13.73
N ARG A 164 7.49 18.58 -14.58
CA ARG A 164 6.15 19.03 -14.97
C ARG A 164 5.10 17.98 -14.64
N ALA A 165 4.05 18.34 -13.92
CA ALA A 165 2.83 17.53 -13.82
C ALA A 165 1.71 18.15 -14.67
N SER A 166 0.96 17.31 -15.40
CA SER A 166 -0.25 17.71 -16.13
C SER A 166 -1.41 16.77 -15.80
N LEU A 167 -2.64 17.30 -15.80
CA LEU A 167 -3.87 16.54 -15.54
C LEU A 167 -5.06 17.22 -16.21
N ALA A 168 -5.91 16.44 -16.89
CA ALA A 168 -7.09 16.97 -17.58
C ALA A 168 -8.03 17.72 -16.62
N GLY A 169 -8.36 18.97 -16.96
CA GLY A 169 -9.15 19.86 -16.10
C GLY A 169 -8.35 20.70 -15.10
N PHE A 170 -7.02 20.54 -15.07
CA PHE A 170 -6.11 21.34 -14.24
C PHE A 170 -5.14 22.15 -15.12
N ARG A 171 -4.49 23.14 -14.51
CA ARG A 171 -3.32 23.81 -15.06
C ARG A 171 -2.08 23.02 -14.68
N ASP A 172 -1.20 22.79 -15.65
CA ASP A 172 0.14 22.21 -15.45
C ASP A 172 0.88 22.88 -14.30
N ALA A 173 1.52 22.07 -13.46
CA ALA A 173 2.46 22.51 -12.44
C ALA A 173 3.88 22.24 -12.96
N ILE A 174 4.71 23.29 -13.07
CA ILE A 174 6.09 23.20 -13.57
C ILE A 174 7.02 23.73 -12.47
N GLU A 175 7.97 22.90 -12.05
CA GLU A 175 9.02 23.26 -11.11
C GLU A 175 10.40 23.07 -11.75
N THR A 176 11.35 23.95 -11.42
CA THR A 176 12.77 23.80 -11.78
C THR A 176 13.54 23.38 -10.54
N ILE A 177 14.32 22.30 -10.65
CA ILE A 177 15.23 21.86 -9.57
C ILE A 177 16.69 21.92 -10.00
N GLU A 178 17.57 22.15 -9.02
CA GLU A 178 19.00 21.90 -9.13
C GLU A 178 19.33 20.62 -8.36
N ALA A 179 19.80 19.59 -9.06
CA ALA A 179 19.99 18.23 -8.58
C ALA A 179 21.46 18.01 -8.17
N PRO A 180 21.81 17.99 -6.87
CA PRO A 180 23.18 17.78 -6.42
C PRO A 180 23.62 16.32 -6.58
N LYS A 181 24.85 16.12 -7.09
CA LYS A 181 25.48 14.81 -7.31
C LYS A 181 25.53 13.97 -6.02
N GLY A 182 24.96 12.76 -6.05
CA GLY A 182 24.86 11.84 -4.92
C GLY A 182 23.86 12.23 -3.83
N GLY A 183 23.19 13.39 -3.99
CA GLY A 183 22.28 13.98 -3.02
C GLY A 183 20.82 13.54 -3.18
N ARG A 184 19.93 14.33 -2.56
CA ARG A 184 18.49 14.12 -2.58
C ARG A 184 17.76 15.47 -2.60
N VAL A 185 16.73 15.58 -3.43
CA VAL A 185 15.83 16.74 -3.53
C VAL A 185 14.39 16.25 -3.36
N ARG A 186 13.48 17.09 -2.84
CA ARG A 186 12.04 16.80 -2.80
C ARG A 186 11.25 17.89 -3.52
N VAL A 187 10.27 17.49 -4.32
CA VAL A 187 9.42 18.37 -5.14
C VAL A 187 7.96 18.11 -4.81
N SER A 188 7.14 19.17 -4.74
CA SER A 188 5.71 19.10 -4.41
C SER A 188 4.89 19.78 -5.50
N LEU A 189 4.25 19.02 -6.38
CA LEU A 189 3.54 19.55 -7.55
C LEU A 189 2.06 19.79 -7.24
N VAL A 190 1.69 21.06 -7.11
CA VAL A 190 0.32 21.51 -6.77
C VAL A 190 -0.44 21.92 -8.02
N LEU A 191 -1.26 21.00 -8.54
CA LEU A 191 -2.13 21.21 -9.69
C LEU A 191 -3.32 22.07 -9.29
N THR A 192 -3.58 23.13 -10.08
CA THR A 192 -4.69 24.06 -9.84
C THR A 192 -5.83 23.78 -10.82
N PRO A 193 -7.07 23.55 -10.35
CA PRO A 193 -8.22 23.36 -11.25
C PRO A 193 -8.40 24.53 -12.23
N LEU A 194 -8.77 24.22 -13.47
CA LEU A 194 -9.22 25.23 -14.43
C LEU A 194 -10.63 25.71 -14.04
N PRO A 195 -10.97 27.00 -14.27
CA PRO A 195 -12.32 27.48 -14.05
C PRO A 195 -13.31 26.74 -14.95
N ALA A 196 -14.40 26.23 -14.36
CA ALA A 196 -15.43 25.53 -15.10
C ALA A 196 -16.04 26.45 -16.19
N PRO A 197 -16.36 25.93 -17.40
CA PRO A 197 -16.99 26.72 -18.43
C PRO A 197 -18.35 27.23 -17.93
N SER A 198 -18.54 28.54 -17.95
CA SER A 198 -19.80 29.16 -17.55
C SER A 198 -20.92 28.68 -18.47
N SER A 199 -21.91 27.98 -17.90
CA SER A 199 -23.13 27.64 -18.64
C SER A 199 -23.73 28.90 -19.27
N PRO A 200 -24.23 28.85 -20.51
CA PRO A 200 -25.15 29.87 -21.01
C PRO A 200 -26.31 30.04 -20.01
N PRO A 201 -26.83 31.26 -19.83
CA PRO A 201 -27.96 31.49 -18.94
C PRO A 201 -29.17 30.70 -19.44
N ALA A 202 -29.75 29.87 -18.57
CA ALA A 202 -30.98 29.15 -18.86
C ALA A 202 -32.14 30.16 -19.02
N PRO A 203 -33.06 29.98 -19.99
CA PRO A 203 -34.21 30.87 -20.13
C PRO A 203 -35.11 30.83 -18.89
N GLU A 204 -35.41 31.99 -18.31
CA GLU A 204 -36.40 32.10 -17.23
C GLU A 204 -37.79 31.73 -17.75
N LEU A 205 -38.42 30.71 -17.14
CA LEU A 205 -39.84 30.41 -17.34
C LEU A 205 -40.69 31.24 -16.35
N PRO A 206 -41.79 31.87 -16.79
CA PRO A 206 -42.57 32.77 -15.93
C PRO A 206 -43.15 32.08 -14.68
N ALA A 207 -43.11 32.78 -13.55
CA ALA A 207 -43.68 32.31 -12.29
C ALA A 207 -45.22 32.20 -12.36
N ALA A 208 -45.76 31.01 -12.09
CA ALA A 208 -47.19 30.79 -11.99
C ALA A 208 -47.79 31.49 -10.75
N SER A 209 -48.92 32.16 -10.94
CA SER A 209 -49.54 33.02 -9.93
C SER A 209 -50.30 32.24 -8.84
N ARG A 210 -50.23 32.75 -7.61
CA ARG A 210 -50.86 32.17 -6.42
C ARG A 210 -52.13 32.95 -6.04
N PRO A 211 -53.32 32.33 -5.99
CA PRO A 211 -54.53 32.99 -5.49
C PRO A 211 -54.44 33.28 -3.98
N ALA A 212 -55.06 34.37 -3.54
CA ALA A 212 -55.22 34.74 -2.13
C ALA A 212 -56.70 34.62 -1.72
N SER A 213 -56.97 34.41 -0.42
CA SER A 213 -58.32 34.55 0.15
C SER A 213 -58.30 35.02 1.60
N SER A 214 -58.97 36.16 1.83
CA SER A 214 -59.73 36.55 3.05
C SER A 214 -59.20 36.27 4.47
N ALA A 215 -58.94 37.35 5.22
CA ALA A 215 -59.07 37.46 6.69
C ALA A 215 -60.54 37.88 7.06
N PRO A 216 -60.94 38.35 8.28
CA PRO A 216 -60.20 38.58 9.55
C PRO A 216 -60.91 38.25 10.91
N SER A 217 -60.13 38.07 11.99
CA SER A 217 -60.31 38.54 13.41
C SER A 217 -61.64 38.28 14.19
N PRO A 218 -61.83 38.67 15.49
CA PRO A 218 -60.90 39.18 16.54
C PRO A 218 -60.97 38.46 17.93
N SER A 219 -60.17 38.96 18.90
CA SER A 219 -60.30 38.76 20.38
C SER A 219 -59.96 37.36 20.95
N SER A 220 -59.56 37.19 22.23
CA SER A 220 -59.36 38.16 23.33
C SER A 220 -58.12 37.81 24.19
N ALA A 221 -57.74 38.68 25.14
CA ALA A 221 -56.59 38.51 26.03
C ALA A 221 -57.03 38.16 27.49
N PRO A 222 -56.20 38.34 28.54
CA PRO A 222 -55.32 37.30 29.07
C PRO A 222 -55.66 36.87 30.52
N SER A 223 -54.99 35.85 31.06
CA SER A 223 -55.00 35.59 32.51
C SER A 223 -53.72 34.95 33.02
N SER A 224 -53.40 35.19 34.30
CA SER A 224 -52.11 34.88 34.93
C SER A 224 -52.27 34.05 36.21
N LYS A 225 -51.28 33.20 36.53
CA LYS A 225 -51.02 32.69 37.88
C LYS A 225 -49.54 32.29 38.09
N PRO A 226 -49.06 32.17 39.35
CA PRO A 226 -47.63 32.37 39.70
C PRO A 226 -46.83 31.07 39.87
N PRO A 227 -45.49 31.15 40.06
CA PRO A 227 -44.61 29.98 40.18
C PRO A 227 -44.62 29.33 41.58
N PRO A 228 -44.41 28.00 41.67
CA PRO A 228 -44.05 27.32 42.91
C PRO A 228 -42.56 27.46 43.24
N ALA A 229 -42.23 27.42 44.52
CA ALA A 229 -40.87 27.50 45.06
C ALA A 229 -40.11 26.14 44.96
N PRO A 230 -38.79 26.07 45.21
CA PRO A 230 -37.96 24.95 44.79
C PRO A 230 -38.18 23.68 45.62
N SER A 231 -38.26 22.53 44.93
CA SER A 231 -38.20 21.22 45.57
C SER A 231 -36.76 20.73 45.71
N SER A 232 -36.45 20.16 46.88
CA SER A 232 -35.12 19.65 47.24
C SER A 232 -34.56 18.64 46.23
N PRO A 233 -33.23 18.53 46.07
CA PRO A 233 -32.63 17.66 45.06
C PRO A 233 -33.04 16.20 45.28
N LYS A 234 -33.66 15.59 44.25
CA LYS A 234 -33.85 14.14 44.20
C LYS A 234 -32.48 13.47 44.21
N SER A 235 -32.25 12.64 45.22
CA SER A 235 -31.09 11.76 45.29
C SER A 235 -30.99 10.92 44.02
N ALA A 236 -29.80 10.93 43.40
CA ALA A 236 -29.54 10.15 42.21
C ALA A 236 -29.71 8.64 42.51
N PRO A 237 -30.23 7.84 41.57
CA PRO A 237 -30.36 6.40 41.77
C PRO A 237 -28.97 5.78 41.95
N SER A 238 -28.79 5.03 43.03
CA SER A 238 -27.54 4.33 43.34
C SER A 238 -27.19 3.33 42.23
N SER A 239 -26.26 3.73 41.36
CA SER A 239 -25.66 2.82 40.38
C SER A 239 -24.82 1.78 41.13
N LYS A 240 -25.18 0.49 40.99
CA LYS A 240 -24.40 -0.61 41.55
C LYS A 240 -22.93 -0.48 41.10
N PRO A 241 -21.94 -0.60 42.00
CA PRO A 241 -20.53 -0.36 41.68
C PRO A 241 -20.10 -1.29 40.53
N ARG A 242 -19.55 -0.70 39.47
CA ARG A 242 -19.31 -1.39 38.22
C ARG A 242 -17.98 -2.13 38.37
N ARG A 243 -18.09 -3.44 38.68
CA ARG A 243 -16.98 -4.32 39.10
C ARG A 243 -15.99 -4.70 37.97
N TRP A 244 -15.49 -3.71 37.23
CA TRP A 244 -14.52 -3.86 36.14
C TRP A 244 -13.57 -2.66 36.10
N SER A 245 -12.39 -2.83 35.53
CA SER A 245 -11.42 -1.76 35.26
C SER A 245 -11.12 -1.69 33.76
N PRO A 246 -11.50 -0.61 33.06
CA PRO A 246 -11.01 -0.35 31.71
C PRO A 246 -9.54 0.09 31.73
N ALA A 247 -8.81 -0.27 30.69
CA ALA A 247 -7.48 0.25 30.42
C ALA A 247 -7.24 0.45 28.92
N PHE A 248 -6.40 1.42 28.57
CA PHE A 248 -6.04 1.73 27.19
C PHE A 248 -4.56 2.07 27.09
N GLY A 249 -3.94 1.84 25.93
CA GLY A 249 -2.57 2.26 25.69
C GLY A 249 -1.96 1.69 24.41
N ALA A 250 -0.64 1.58 24.41
CA ALA A 250 0.16 1.19 23.25
C ALA A 250 0.69 -0.25 23.38
N THR A 251 0.87 -0.93 22.25
CA THR A 251 1.45 -2.27 22.18
C THR A 251 2.46 -2.40 21.05
N ALA A 252 3.47 -3.25 21.28
CA ALA A 252 4.44 -3.73 20.31
C ALA A 252 4.32 -5.26 20.25
N ILE A 253 4.08 -5.79 19.05
CA ILE A 253 3.84 -7.21 18.77
C ILE A 253 4.98 -7.73 17.88
N TYR A 254 5.58 -8.85 18.26
CA TYR A 254 6.70 -9.49 17.58
C TYR A 254 6.33 -10.93 17.18
N GLY A 255 6.81 -11.41 16.03
CA GLY A 255 6.50 -12.74 15.50
C GLY A 255 5.27 -12.76 14.57
N ALA A 256 4.89 -13.96 14.12
CA ALA A 256 3.80 -14.30 13.19
C ALA A 256 3.74 -13.61 11.79
N VAL A 257 4.33 -12.43 11.59
CA VAL A 257 4.35 -11.72 10.29
C VAL A 257 5.69 -11.08 9.93
N SER A 258 6.54 -10.74 10.91
CA SER A 258 7.81 -10.07 10.65
C SER A 258 8.83 -10.26 11.80
N PRO A 259 10.14 -10.21 11.51
CA PRO A 259 11.20 -10.14 12.53
C PRO A 259 11.28 -8.76 13.21
N LEU A 260 10.67 -7.74 12.62
CA LEU A 260 10.49 -6.41 13.23
C LEU A 260 9.16 -6.32 13.99
N PRO A 261 9.08 -5.51 15.07
CA PRO A 261 7.83 -5.27 15.77
C PRO A 261 6.79 -4.52 14.93
N ALA A 262 5.56 -5.00 14.99
CA ALA A 262 4.36 -4.25 14.65
C ALA A 262 3.93 -3.40 15.85
N PHE A 263 3.57 -2.13 15.63
CA PHE A 263 3.15 -1.21 16.69
C PHE A 263 1.69 -0.82 16.54
N GLY A 264 1.03 -0.52 17.66
CA GLY A 264 -0.34 -0.01 17.65
C GLY A 264 -0.96 0.11 19.04
N PHE A 265 -2.25 -0.19 19.13
CA PHE A 265 -3.07 0.05 20.31
C PHE A 265 -3.47 -1.23 21.04
N VAL A 266 -3.77 -1.06 22.32
CA VAL A 266 -4.46 -2.06 23.14
C VAL A 266 -5.57 -1.39 23.95
N ALA A 267 -6.74 -2.03 23.98
CA ALA A 267 -7.82 -1.76 24.93
C ALA A 267 -8.01 -3.02 25.79
N SER A 268 -8.21 -2.87 27.10
CA SER A 268 -8.33 -3.99 28.03
C SER A 268 -9.45 -3.76 29.04
N SER A 269 -10.03 -4.85 29.50
CA SER A 269 -11.03 -4.88 30.56
C SER A 269 -10.71 -6.00 31.55
N GLU A 270 -10.62 -5.65 32.83
CA GLU A 270 -10.34 -6.60 33.93
C GLU A 270 -11.54 -6.73 34.88
N TRP A 271 -11.99 -7.97 35.12
CA TRP A 271 -13.08 -8.34 36.02
C TRP A 271 -12.56 -9.22 37.17
N PRO A 272 -12.44 -8.71 38.42
CA PRO A 272 -12.04 -9.51 39.57
C PRO A 272 -13.14 -10.48 40.02
N PHE A 273 -12.78 -11.72 40.31
CA PHE A 273 -13.66 -12.76 40.90
C PHE A 273 -13.10 -13.32 42.22
N GLY A 274 -12.52 -12.44 43.02
CA GLY A 274 -11.97 -12.73 44.35
C GLY A 274 -11.00 -11.63 44.75
N GLU A 275 -10.14 -11.92 45.72
CA GLU A 275 -8.99 -11.06 46.06
C GLU A 275 -7.78 -11.38 45.16
N VAL A 276 -7.57 -12.66 44.85
CA VAL A 276 -6.41 -13.15 44.09
C VAL A 276 -6.67 -13.22 42.59
N PHE A 277 -7.89 -13.53 42.14
CA PHE A 277 -8.17 -13.89 40.73
C PHE A 277 -8.97 -12.82 39.96
N SER A 278 -8.61 -12.63 38.70
CA SER A 278 -9.35 -11.81 37.74
C SER A 278 -9.38 -12.43 36.35
N ALA A 279 -10.45 -12.14 35.59
CA ALA A 279 -10.51 -12.39 34.16
C ALA A 279 -10.12 -11.09 33.44
N ARG A 280 -9.32 -11.19 32.37
CA ARG A 280 -8.95 -10.06 31.51
C ARG A 280 -9.36 -10.37 30.07
N LEU A 281 -9.76 -9.34 29.33
CA LEU A 281 -9.92 -9.39 27.88
C LEU A 281 -9.17 -8.21 27.28
N ASP A 282 -8.12 -8.47 26.50
CA ASP A 282 -7.45 -7.43 25.71
C ASP A 282 -7.90 -7.52 24.25
N ILE A 283 -8.22 -6.38 23.65
CA ILE A 283 -8.37 -6.20 22.21
C ILE A 283 -7.12 -5.44 21.74
N ARG A 284 -6.39 -5.99 20.78
CA ARG A 284 -5.13 -5.43 20.28
C ARG A 284 -5.21 -5.22 18.77
N GLY A 285 -4.65 -4.11 18.30
CA GLY A 285 -4.53 -3.79 16.88
C GLY A 285 -3.16 -3.20 16.59
N ALA A 286 -2.31 -3.90 15.85
CA ALA A 286 -0.94 -3.48 15.53
C ALA A 286 -0.64 -3.60 14.03
N LYS A 287 0.25 -2.73 13.54
CA LYS A 287 0.68 -2.67 12.14
C LYS A 287 2.21 -2.64 12.03
N SER A 288 2.80 -3.37 11.08
CA SER A 288 4.24 -3.25 10.79
C SER A 288 4.61 -1.81 10.41
N ALA A 289 5.67 -1.28 11.01
CA ALA A 289 6.14 0.08 10.78
C ALA A 289 7.10 0.22 9.58
N ARG A 290 7.49 -0.87 8.93
CA ARG A 290 8.35 -0.88 7.74
C ARG A 290 7.95 -1.96 6.74
N GLU A 291 8.20 -1.67 5.48
CA GLU A 291 8.18 -2.64 4.39
C GLU A 291 9.46 -3.47 4.46
N LEU A 292 9.34 -4.79 4.33
CA LEU A 292 10.50 -5.69 4.22
C LEU A 292 10.79 -5.92 2.73
N GLU A 293 12.02 -5.65 2.32
CA GLU A 293 12.57 -6.09 1.04
C GLU A 293 11.72 -5.66 -0.17
N GLY A 294 11.22 -4.40 -0.14
CA GLY A 294 10.37 -3.81 -1.19
C GLY A 294 8.95 -4.38 -1.28
N SER A 295 8.71 -5.55 -0.70
CA SER A 295 7.37 -6.13 -0.59
C SER A 295 6.59 -5.48 0.55
N ALA A 296 5.42 -4.93 0.21
CA ALA A 296 4.55 -4.26 1.18
C ALA A 296 3.79 -5.25 2.08
N ILE A 297 4.51 -6.06 2.86
CA ILE A 297 3.97 -6.94 3.92
C ILE A 297 3.44 -6.07 5.06
N ARG A 298 2.30 -5.42 4.79
CA ARG A 298 1.54 -4.60 5.74
C ARG A 298 0.73 -5.53 6.62
N GLY A 299 1.46 -6.25 7.48
CA GLY A 299 0.88 -7.07 8.54
C GLY A 299 0.01 -6.20 9.44
N VAL A 300 -1.30 -6.41 9.42
CA VAL A 300 -2.24 -5.92 10.43
C VAL A 300 -2.62 -7.11 11.29
N ILE A 301 -2.32 -7.05 12.58
CA ILE A 301 -2.73 -8.04 13.57
C ILE A 301 -3.87 -7.41 14.37
N PHE A 302 -5.07 -7.99 14.28
CA PHE A 302 -6.21 -7.62 15.12
C PHE A 302 -6.75 -8.85 15.84
N GLY A 303 -6.92 -8.79 17.16
CA GLY A 303 -7.36 -9.95 17.92
C GLY A 303 -7.79 -9.69 19.35
N ALA A 304 -8.29 -10.76 19.98
CA ALA A 304 -8.76 -10.83 21.35
C ALA A 304 -7.91 -11.81 22.17
N TRP A 305 -7.49 -11.37 23.36
CA TRP A 305 -6.75 -12.16 24.34
C TRP A 305 -7.59 -12.34 25.61
N PRO A 306 -8.46 -13.37 25.69
CA PRO A 306 -9.08 -13.77 26.95
C PRO A 306 -8.04 -14.41 27.87
N ALA A 307 -7.96 -13.94 29.11
CA ALA A 307 -6.96 -14.40 30.07
C ALA A 307 -7.54 -14.60 31.49
N LEU A 308 -6.97 -15.55 32.22
CA LEU A 308 -7.20 -15.78 33.64
C LEU A 308 -5.93 -15.41 34.41
N CYS A 309 -6.04 -14.43 35.29
CA CYS A 309 -4.91 -13.81 36.00
C CYS A 309 -4.97 -14.09 37.51
N ALA A 310 -3.80 -14.29 38.12
CA ALA A 310 -3.60 -14.37 39.56
C ALA A 310 -2.70 -13.22 40.02
N THR A 311 -3.17 -12.40 40.96
CA THR A 311 -2.50 -11.19 41.45
C THR A 311 -1.71 -11.44 42.73
N GLY A 312 -0.47 -10.96 42.78
CA GLY A 312 0.46 -11.06 43.89
C GLY A 312 1.19 -9.73 44.11
N GLY A 313 0.69 -8.90 45.02
CA GLY A 313 1.28 -7.60 45.35
C GLY A 313 1.29 -6.63 44.17
N ARG A 314 2.47 -6.35 43.61
CA ARG A 314 2.67 -5.44 42.46
C ARG A 314 2.64 -6.13 41.08
N PHE A 315 2.50 -7.44 41.05
CA PHE A 315 2.55 -8.24 39.83
C PHE A 315 1.32 -9.13 39.69
N SER A 316 1.01 -9.58 38.48
CA SER A 316 0.06 -10.68 38.26
C SER A 316 0.48 -11.50 37.06
N GLY A 317 0.53 -12.82 37.24
CA GLY A 317 0.69 -13.79 36.14
C GLY A 317 -0.66 -14.13 35.53
N CYS A 318 -0.72 -14.35 34.23
CA CYS A 318 -1.93 -14.68 33.49
C CYS A 318 -1.68 -15.85 32.54
N LEU A 319 -2.60 -16.81 32.51
CA LEU A 319 -2.75 -17.76 31.38
C LEU A 319 -3.71 -17.13 30.38
N LEU A 320 -3.42 -17.23 29.09
CA LEU A 320 -4.23 -16.61 28.04
C LEU A 320 -4.49 -17.53 26.84
N GLY A 321 -5.65 -17.35 26.22
CA GLY A 321 -5.84 -17.67 24.82
C GLY A 321 -5.54 -16.43 23.97
N THR A 322 -5.24 -16.63 22.70
CA THR A 322 -5.21 -15.56 21.70
C THR A 322 -5.94 -16.01 20.44
N THR A 323 -6.75 -15.14 19.87
CA THR A 323 -7.37 -15.38 18.56
C THR A 323 -7.59 -14.06 17.83
N GLY A 324 -7.57 -14.08 16.52
CA GLY A 324 -7.73 -12.88 15.72
C GLY A 324 -7.60 -13.14 14.24
N VAL A 325 -7.25 -12.10 13.50
CA VAL A 325 -6.91 -12.13 12.09
C VAL A 325 -5.58 -11.45 11.83
N ILE A 326 -4.82 -12.01 10.90
CA ILE A 326 -3.62 -11.45 10.29
C ILE A 326 -3.97 -11.07 8.86
N GLU A 327 -3.86 -9.78 8.53
CA GLU A 327 -3.85 -9.33 7.13
C GLU A 327 -2.46 -9.51 6.52
N GLN A 328 -2.37 -10.13 5.35
CA GLN A 328 -1.18 -10.13 4.50
C GLN A 328 -1.52 -9.44 3.17
N SER A 329 -1.07 -8.20 3.02
CA SER A 329 -1.17 -7.45 1.76
C SER A 329 0.00 -7.78 0.81
N ARG A 330 -0.30 -7.88 -0.49
CA ARG A 330 0.66 -8.02 -1.60
C ARG A 330 0.14 -7.24 -2.80
N GLY A 331 0.68 -6.03 -3.00
CA GLY A 331 0.15 -5.11 -4.00
C GLY A 331 -1.33 -4.80 -3.72
N THR A 332 -2.19 -5.11 -4.69
CA THR A 332 -3.66 -4.95 -4.57
C THR A 332 -4.37 -6.12 -3.90
N VAL A 333 -3.72 -7.27 -3.67
CA VAL A 333 -4.34 -8.44 -3.03
C VAL A 333 -4.15 -8.38 -1.52
N SER A 334 -5.24 -8.50 -0.77
CA SER A 334 -5.24 -8.66 0.68
C SER A 334 -5.75 -10.05 1.05
N ILE A 335 -4.97 -10.78 1.85
CA ILE A 335 -5.33 -12.11 2.36
C ILE A 335 -5.48 -12.02 3.87
N TRP A 336 -6.71 -12.21 4.35
CA TRP A 336 -7.02 -12.29 5.78
C TRP A 336 -6.95 -13.75 6.22
N ARG A 337 -6.08 -14.06 7.19
CA ARG A 337 -5.99 -15.38 7.81
C ARG A 337 -6.44 -15.30 9.27
N PRO A 338 -7.43 -16.08 9.72
CA PRO A 338 -7.71 -16.22 11.15
C PRO A 338 -6.53 -16.91 11.83
N TYR A 339 -6.39 -16.72 13.15
CA TYR A 339 -5.44 -17.45 13.99
C TYR A 339 -6.02 -17.81 15.36
N LEU A 340 -5.49 -18.88 15.94
CA LEU A 340 -5.75 -19.32 17.31
C LEU A 340 -4.43 -19.71 17.99
N GLY A 341 -4.33 -19.47 19.29
CA GLY A 341 -3.14 -19.81 20.09
C GLY A 341 -3.40 -19.75 21.58
N PHE A 342 -2.42 -20.19 22.36
CA PHE A 342 -2.46 -20.19 23.83
C PHE A 342 -1.10 -19.77 24.40
N GLY A 343 -1.09 -19.21 25.60
CA GLY A 343 0.11 -18.56 26.12
C GLY A 343 0.05 -18.19 27.60
N ALA A 344 1.10 -17.51 28.03
CA ALA A 344 1.24 -16.98 29.36
C ALA A 344 1.86 -15.58 29.34
N GLY A 345 1.63 -14.81 30.39
CA GLY A 345 2.19 -13.48 30.53
C GLY A 345 2.21 -12.98 31.96
N GLY A 346 2.85 -11.83 32.16
CA GLY A 346 2.85 -11.08 33.40
C GLY A 346 2.51 -9.62 33.15
N GLN A 347 1.92 -8.96 34.14
CA GLN A 347 1.82 -7.50 34.18
C GLN A 347 2.30 -6.99 35.54
N GLY A 348 2.96 -5.84 35.54
CA GLY A 348 3.49 -5.17 36.73
C GLY A 348 3.04 -3.71 36.82
N ARG A 349 2.77 -3.24 38.04
CA ARG A 349 2.42 -1.84 38.31
C ARG A 349 3.69 -0.98 38.27
N LEU A 350 3.75 -0.01 37.35
CA LEU A 350 4.88 0.92 37.22
C LEU A 350 4.73 2.12 38.15
N VAL A 351 3.66 2.90 37.99
CA VAL A 351 3.42 4.16 38.70
C VAL A 351 1.93 4.48 38.76
N SER A 352 1.47 5.13 39.82
CA SER A 352 0.12 5.66 39.94
C SER A 352 0.13 7.18 39.73
N ILE A 353 -0.76 7.69 38.89
CA ILE A 353 -0.90 9.12 38.56
C ILE A 353 -2.33 9.54 38.93
N GLY A 354 -2.48 10.02 40.17
CA GLY A 354 -3.79 10.31 40.75
C GLY A 354 -4.69 9.07 40.77
N PRO A 355 -5.87 9.10 40.13
CA PRO A 355 -6.77 7.94 40.06
C PRO A 355 -6.27 6.83 39.12
N ALA A 356 -5.38 7.13 38.16
CA ALA A 356 -4.96 6.20 37.13
C ALA A 356 -3.69 5.40 37.51
N GLU A 357 -3.56 4.19 36.98
CA GLU A 357 -2.45 3.28 37.27
C GLU A 357 -1.78 2.86 35.94
N ILE A 358 -0.48 3.14 35.79
CA ILE A 358 0.29 2.67 34.63
C ILE A 358 0.79 1.25 34.90
N ARG A 359 0.46 0.33 34.00
CA ARG A 359 0.98 -1.05 33.99
C ARG A 359 1.83 -1.31 32.75
N LEU A 360 2.87 -2.11 32.93
CA LEU A 360 3.55 -2.79 31.84
C LEU A 360 3.07 -4.23 31.80
N ALA A 361 2.74 -4.75 30.62
CA ALA A 361 2.41 -6.15 30.39
C ALA A 361 3.37 -6.75 29.36
N VAL A 362 3.80 -7.98 29.62
CA VAL A 362 4.61 -8.81 28.72
C VAL A 362 3.95 -10.17 28.63
N ASP A 363 3.65 -10.62 27.42
CA ASP A 363 3.06 -11.95 27.21
C ASP A 363 3.57 -12.63 25.93
N ALA A 364 3.49 -13.94 25.92
CA ALA A 364 3.93 -14.80 24.84
C ALA A 364 2.91 -15.92 24.60
N ALA A 365 2.56 -16.16 23.34
CA ALA A 365 1.61 -17.19 22.93
C ALA A 365 2.19 -18.04 21.80
N ILE A 366 1.91 -19.33 21.83
CA ILE A 366 2.15 -20.27 20.74
C ILE A 366 0.87 -20.33 19.90
N LEU A 367 1.00 -20.08 18.61
CA LEU A 367 -0.06 -20.25 17.61
C LEU A 367 -0.21 -21.73 17.25
N LEU A 368 -1.45 -22.19 17.06
CA LEU A 368 -1.77 -23.57 16.69
C LEU A 368 -1.63 -23.82 15.18
N ASP A 369 -1.80 -22.78 14.39
CA ASP A 369 -1.75 -22.82 12.93
C ASP A 369 -0.36 -22.35 12.44
N ASP A 370 0.17 -23.00 11.40
CA ASP A 370 1.40 -22.55 10.74
C ASP A 370 1.13 -21.37 9.79
N TYR A 371 1.96 -20.34 9.88
CA TYR A 371 1.93 -19.14 9.00
C TYR A 371 3.17 -19.06 8.10
N PRO A 372 3.37 -20.00 7.17
CA PRO A 372 4.45 -19.87 6.20
C PRO A 372 4.14 -18.72 5.23
N ILE A 373 4.98 -17.69 5.23
CA ILE A 373 4.93 -16.65 4.22
C ILE A 373 5.55 -17.23 2.95
N ARG A 374 4.69 -17.70 2.02
CA ARG A 374 5.14 -18.28 0.74
C ARG A 374 5.00 -17.30 -0.42
N HIS A 375 6.02 -17.12 -1.26
CA HIS A 375 6.03 -16.25 -2.45
C HIS A 375 6.57 -17.04 -3.63
N GLY A 376 5.97 -16.90 -4.83
CA GLY A 376 6.26 -17.75 -6.01
C GLY A 376 5.79 -19.21 -5.90
N GLY A 377 5.91 -19.78 -4.70
CA GLY A 377 5.67 -21.17 -4.34
C GLY A 377 6.55 -21.54 -3.13
N ASP A 378 7.74 -20.93 -3.09
CA ASP A 378 8.76 -21.06 -2.06
C ASP A 378 8.44 -20.33 -0.76
N GLU A 379 9.08 -20.78 0.32
CA GLU A 379 8.77 -20.43 1.70
C GLU A 379 9.75 -19.36 2.23
N LEU A 380 9.49 -18.09 1.88
CA LEU A 380 10.32 -16.93 2.30
C LEU A 380 10.58 -16.91 3.81
N TRP A 381 9.57 -17.23 4.61
CA TRP A 381 9.67 -17.16 6.07
C TRP A 381 8.67 -18.11 6.76
N THR A 382 9.22 -19.16 7.37
CA THR A 382 8.60 -19.86 8.48
C THR A 382 8.85 -19.06 9.76
N GLY A 383 7.87 -18.25 10.14
CA GLY A 383 7.91 -17.60 11.44
C GLY A 383 7.91 -18.62 12.56
N PRO A 384 8.60 -18.36 13.70
CA PRO A 384 8.32 -19.14 14.88
C PRO A 384 6.84 -19.00 15.22
N GLN A 385 6.19 -20.09 15.62
CA GLN A 385 4.80 -20.10 16.12
C GLN A 385 4.63 -19.22 17.38
N LEU A 386 5.71 -18.64 17.91
CA LEU A 386 5.72 -17.75 19.07
C LEU A 386 5.40 -16.29 18.68
N LEU A 387 4.25 -15.80 19.13
CA LEU A 387 3.87 -14.40 19.13
C LEU A 387 4.19 -13.79 20.50
N THR A 388 5.02 -12.75 20.57
CA THR A 388 5.34 -12.06 21.84
C THR A 388 4.92 -10.59 21.82
N ASN A 389 4.46 -10.09 22.96
CA ASN A 389 3.84 -8.77 23.08
C ASN A 389 4.42 -8.00 24.25
N LEU A 390 4.62 -6.70 24.05
CA LEU A 390 4.97 -5.71 25.08
C LEU A 390 3.92 -4.60 25.04
N SER A 391 3.18 -4.40 26.11
CA SER A 391 2.10 -3.40 26.20
C SER A 391 2.29 -2.45 27.38
N ALA A 392 2.06 -1.16 27.15
CA ALA A 392 1.97 -0.14 28.19
C ALA A 392 0.53 0.36 28.30
N LEU A 393 -0.09 0.19 29.47
CA LEU A 393 -1.51 0.40 29.73
C LEU A 393 -1.73 1.46 30.81
N VAL A 394 -2.63 2.41 30.55
CA VAL A 394 -3.22 3.28 31.58
C VAL A 394 -4.53 2.66 32.03
N VAL A 395 -4.57 2.16 33.26
CA VAL A 395 -5.73 1.52 33.90
C VAL A 395 -6.49 2.56 34.73
N PHE A 396 -7.81 2.58 34.58
CA PHE A 396 -8.69 3.43 35.36
C PHE A 396 -9.29 2.68 36.57
N PRO A 397 -9.59 3.38 37.67
CA PRO A 397 -10.05 2.73 38.89
C PRO A 397 -11.47 2.19 38.72
N ARG A 398 -11.84 1.27 39.60
CA ARG A 398 -13.19 0.69 39.65
C ARG A 398 -14.16 1.76 40.16
N HIS A 399 -15.28 1.94 39.45
CA HIS A 399 -16.36 2.90 39.77
C HIS A 399 -17.68 2.15 39.94
#